data_AF-A0A928VRJ6-F1
#
_entry.id   AF-A0A928VRJ6-F1
#
_cell.length_a   1.000
_cell.length_b   1.000
_cell.length_c   1.000
_cell.angle_alpha   90.00
_cell.angle_beta   90.00
_cell.angle_gamma   90.00
#
_symmetry.space_group_name_H-M   'P 1'
#
loop_
_entity.id
_entity.type
_entity.pdbx_description
1 polymer ?
#
loop_
_entity_poly.entity_id
_entity_poly.type
_entity_poly.pdbx_seq_one_letter_code
_entity_poly.pdbx_strand_id
1 'polypeptide(L)' 'MELMMNHPLVCFLSEDLALPHESIALAVQHSEQTPSLLPMILWQYGLVSLAQLEQIFDWLEHRHVSPVQNQPEYEYEQAA' A
#
# COMPACT_ATOMS: atom_id res chain seq x y z
N MET A 1 -12.70 1.60 -19.89
CA MET A 1 -11.92 1.04 -18.78
C MET A 1 -10.47 1.44 -19.00
N GLU A 2 -10.04 2.62 -18.53
CA GLU A 2 -8.65 3.09 -18.78
C GLU A 2 -8.03 3.78 -17.55
N LEU A 3 -8.70 3.72 -16.39
CA LEU A 3 -8.28 4.46 -15.19
C LEU A 3 -7.48 3.63 -14.17
N MET A 4 -7.28 2.32 -14.39
CA MET A 4 -6.62 1.44 -13.40
C MET A 4 -5.17 1.08 -13.72
N MET A 5 -4.68 1.32 -14.94
CA MET A 5 -3.30 0.97 -15.35
C MET A 5 -2.25 2.02 -14.94
N ASN A 6 -2.67 3.22 -14.53
CA ASN A 6 -1.76 4.28 -14.05
C ASN A 6 -1.73 4.41 -12.52
N HIS A 7 -2.20 3.40 -11.79
CA HIS A 7 -2.12 3.44 -10.33
C HIS A 7 -0.67 3.18 -9.91
N PRO A 8 -0.01 4.09 -9.17
CA PRO A 8 1.40 3.92 -8.84
C PRO A 8 1.70 2.68 -7.98
N LEU A 9 0.65 2.09 -7.38
CA LEU A 9 0.73 0.84 -6.65
C LEU A 9 1.10 -0.31 -7.58
N VAL A 10 0.56 -0.31 -8.80
CA VAL A 10 0.87 -1.33 -9.82
C VAL A 10 2.33 -1.25 -10.23
N CYS A 11 2.87 -0.05 -10.42
CA CYS A 11 4.31 0.13 -10.65
C CYS A 11 5.14 -0.39 -9.47
N PHE A 12 4.79 -0.05 -8.23
CA PHE A 12 5.49 -0.56 -7.05
C PHE A 12 5.44 -2.10 -6.95
N LEU A 13 4.29 -2.72 -7.22
CA LEU A 13 4.15 -4.17 -7.23
C LEU A 13 5.02 -4.82 -8.32
N SER A 14 5.05 -4.26 -9.53
CA SER A 14 5.86 -4.79 -10.63
C SER A 14 7.36 -4.55 -10.46
N GLU A 15 7.77 -3.40 -9.94
CA GLU A 15 9.18 -3.00 -9.84
C GLU A 15 9.83 -3.46 -8.52
N ASP A 16 9.15 -3.27 -7.39
CA ASP A 16 9.72 -3.50 -6.05
C ASP A 16 9.44 -4.93 -5.58
N LEU A 17 8.22 -5.43 -5.81
CA LEU A 17 7.85 -6.81 -5.49
C LEU A 17 8.15 -7.81 -6.61
N ALA A 18 8.59 -7.35 -7.78
CA ALA A 18 8.84 -8.16 -8.97
C ALA A 18 7.64 -9.05 -9.38
N LEU A 19 6.41 -8.58 -9.14
CA LEU A 19 5.20 -9.31 -9.48
C LEU A 19 4.91 -9.25 -10.99
N PRO A 20 4.40 -10.35 -11.58
CA PRO A 20 3.91 -10.32 -12.94
C PRO A 20 2.70 -9.38 -13.06
N HIS A 21 2.65 -8.60 -14.14
CA HIS A 21 1.49 -7.77 -14.47
C HIS A 21 0.19 -8.58 -14.52
N GLU A 22 0.26 -9.86 -14.89
CA GLU A 22 -0.85 -10.82 -14.91
C GLU A 22 -1.45 -11.02 -13.51
N SER A 23 -0.58 -11.26 -12.52
CA SER A 23 -0.95 -11.46 -11.12
C SER A 23 -1.57 -10.21 -10.52
N ILE A 24 -1.00 -9.04 -10.85
CA ILE A 24 -1.52 -7.75 -10.40
C ILE A 24 -2.86 -7.46 -11.06
N ALA A 25 -3.01 -7.70 -12.36
CA ALA A 25 -4.26 -7.50 -13.09
C ALA A 25 -5.40 -8.38 -12.55
N LEU A 26 -5.12 -9.63 -12.20
CA LEU A 26 -6.09 -10.51 -11.54
C LEU A 26 -6.54 -9.93 -10.19
N ALA A 27 -5.61 -9.53 -9.33
CA ALA A 27 -5.94 -8.95 -8.04
C ALA A 27 -6.71 -7.63 -8.17
N VAL A 28 -6.31 -6.76 -9.11
CA VAL A 28 -6.99 -5.49 -9.42
C VAL A 28 -8.42 -5.76 -9.89
N GLN A 29 -8.61 -6.67 -10.83
CA GLN A 29 -9.93 -7.05 -11.35
C GLN A 29 -10.85 -7.61 -10.26
N HIS A 30 -10.32 -8.39 -9.32
CA HIS A 30 -11.08 -8.88 -8.17
C HIS A 30 -11.35 -7.78 -7.11
N SER A 31 -10.49 -6.76 -7.03
CA SER A 31 -10.59 -5.65 -6.09
C SER A 31 -11.31 -4.41 -6.65
N GLU A 32 -11.89 -4.47 -7.86
CA GLU A 32 -12.50 -3.29 -8.51
C GLU A 32 -13.55 -2.58 -7.63
N GLN A 33 -14.27 -3.32 -6.79
CA GLN A 33 -15.25 -2.75 -5.87
C GLN A 33 -14.64 -2.26 -4.55
N THR A 34 -13.43 -2.71 -4.21
CA THR A 34 -12.83 -2.46 -2.90
C THR A 34 -11.30 -2.49 -3.00
N PRO A 35 -10.67 -1.33 -3.34
CA PRO A 35 -9.23 -1.26 -3.53
C PRO A 35 -8.43 -1.55 -2.24
N SER A 36 -9.03 -1.40 -1.06
CA SER A 36 -8.45 -1.82 0.22
C SER A 36 -8.34 -3.34 0.38
N LEU A 37 -9.03 -4.13 -0.44
CA LEU A 37 -8.90 -5.60 -0.47
C LEU A 37 -7.81 -6.08 -1.42
N LEU A 38 -7.27 -5.22 -2.28
CA LEU A 38 -6.23 -5.60 -3.24
C LEU A 38 -5.01 -6.27 -2.56
N PRO A 39 -4.45 -5.73 -1.46
CA PRO A 39 -3.34 -6.40 -0.75
C PRO A 39 -3.77 -7.75 -0.17
N MET A 40 -4.97 -7.82 0.42
CA MET A 40 -5.50 -9.07 0.98
C MET A 40 -5.75 -10.13 -0.10
N ILE A 41 -6.17 -9.73 -1.30
CA ILE A 41 -6.38 -10.64 -2.43
C ILE A 41 -5.03 -11.18 -2.90
N LEU A 42 -4.02 -10.32 -3.08
CA LEU A 42 -2.67 -10.77 -3.45
C LEU A 42 -2.14 -11.85 -2.49
N TRP A 43 -2.34 -11.67 -1.18
CA TRP A 43 -1.91 -12.64 -0.17
C TRP A 43 -2.75 -13.93 -0.19
N GLN A 44 -4.07 -13.82 -0.34
CA GLN A 44 -4.96 -14.99 -0.42
C GLN A 44 -4.69 -15.89 -1.63
N TYR A 45 -4.26 -15.31 -2.75
CA TYR A 45 -3.84 -16.05 -3.93
C TYR A 45 -2.42 -16.62 -3.82
N GLY A 46 -1.69 -16.31 -2.75
CA GLY A 46 -0.29 -16.72 -2.56
C GLY A 46 0.68 -16.02 -3.52
N LEU A 47 0.29 -14.88 -4.08
CA LEU A 47 1.11 -14.08 -5.00
C LEU A 47 2.16 -13.28 -4.23
N VAL A 48 1.86 -12.92 -2.97
CA VAL A 48 2.76 -12.19 -2.08
C VAL A 48 2.94 -12.91 -0.76
N SER A 49 4.13 -12.77 -0.18
CA SER A 49 4.43 -13.20 1.18
C SER A 49 3.92 -12.20 2.22
N LEU A 50 3.83 -12.59 3.49
CA LEU A 50 3.44 -11.68 4.58
C LEU A 50 4.32 -10.41 4.63
N ALA A 51 5.65 -10.56 4.49
CA ALA A 51 6.57 -9.43 4.46
C ALA A 51 6.36 -8.49 3.25
N GLN A 52 5.89 -9.02 2.13
CA GLN A 52 5.54 -8.25 0.94
C GLN A 52 4.18 -7.56 1.12
N LEU A 53 3.23 -8.23 1.76
CA LEU A 53 1.95 -7.65 2.16
C LEU A 53 2.16 -6.45 3.09
N GLU A 54 3.04 -6.57 4.09
CA GLU A 54 3.39 -5.48 5.01
C GLU A 54 3.97 -4.27 4.26
N GLN A 55 4.90 -4.49 3.31
CA GLN A 55 5.45 -3.41 2.47
C GLN A 55 4.39 -2.71 1.62
N ILE A 56 3.41 -3.46 1.09
CA ILE A 56 2.29 -2.87 0.34
C ILE A 56 1.46 -1.96 1.24
N PHE A 57 1.13 -2.41 2.46
CA PHE A 57 0.37 -1.59 3.43
C PHE A 57 1.16 -0.36 3.88
N ASP A 58 2.44 -0.53 4.20
CA ASP A 58 3.33 0.56 4.59
C ASP A 58 3.44 1.62 3.48
N TRP A 59 3.55 1.20 2.22
CA TRP A 59 3.55 2.11 1.07
C TRP A 59 2.22 2.86 0.90
N LEU A 60 1.09 2.19 1.15
CA LEU A 60 -0.25 2.80 1.11
C LEU A 60 -0.42 3.82 2.25
N GLU A 61 0.13 3.56 3.42
CA GLU A 61 0.05 4.44 4.59
C GLU A 61 0.98 5.65 4.44
N HIS A 62 2.21 5.45 3.93
CA HIS A 62 3.15 6.53 3.60
C HIS A 62 2.59 7.53 2.58
N ARG A 63 1.76 7.07 1.63
CA ARG A 63 1.02 7.94 0.70
C ARG A 63 -0.02 8.83 1.40
N HIS A 64 -0.53 8.39 2.54
CA HIS A 64 -1.59 9.04 3.31
C HIS A 64 -1.05 9.89 4.48
N VAL A 65 0.27 9.89 4.69
CA VAL A 65 0.95 10.77 5.65
C VAL A 65 0.78 12.23 5.21
N SER A 66 -0.22 12.87 5.80
CA SER A 66 -0.27 14.32 5.91
C SER A 66 0.79 14.75 6.93
N PRO A 67 1.57 15.82 6.70
CA PRO A 67 2.70 16.23 7.55
C PRO A 67 2.30 16.80 8.94
N VAL A 68 1.18 16.38 9.54
CA VAL A 68 0.65 16.94 10.80
C VAL A 68 0.82 16.04 12.03
N GLN A 69 1.84 15.17 12.07
CA GLN A 69 2.19 14.41 13.27
C GLN A 69 3.66 14.56 13.70
N ASN A 70 4.24 15.74 13.46
CA ASN A 70 5.37 16.23 14.26
C ASN A 70 4.85 17.19 15.34
N GLN A 71 4.13 16.66 16.32
CA GLN A 71 4.01 17.33 17.62
C GLN A 71 5.02 16.67 18.57
N PRO A 72 6.13 17.33 18.92
CA PRO A 72 6.77 17.03 20.19
C PRO A 72 5.87 17.61 21.29
N GLU A 73 4.84 16.88 21.69
CA GLU A 73 4.09 17.17 22.93
C GLU A 73 4.90 16.69 24.15
N TYR A 74 6.08 17.29 24.33
CA TYR A 74 6.88 17.14 25.55
C TYR A 74 7.55 18.47 25.89
N GLU A 75 6.77 19.54 26.07
CA GLU A 75 7.18 20.62 26.97
C GLU A 75 6.98 20.14 28.40
N TYR A 76 7.95 19.36 28.90
CA TYR A 76 8.04 18.98 30.31
C TYR A 76 8.83 20.00 31.15
N GLU A 77 9.14 21.19 30.62
CA GLU A 77 10.10 22.07 31.27
C GLU A 77 9.74 23.56 31.15
N GLN A 78 8.68 23.99 31.84
CA GLN A 78 8.52 25.35 32.37
C GLN A 78 7.65 25.25 33.65
N ALA A 79 8.06 25.59 34.87
CA ALA A 79 9.26 26.23 35.37
C ALA A 79 9.44 25.83 36.85
N ALA A 80 10.70 25.79 37.28
CA ALA A 80 11.12 25.83 38.68
C ALA A 80 10.84 27.20 39.33
#